data_AF-A0A090NKI0-F1
#
_entry.id   AF-A0A090NKI0-F1
#
_cell.length_a   1.000
_cell.length_b   1.000
_cell.length_c   1.000
_cell.angle_alpha   90.00
_cell.angle_beta   90.00
_cell.angle_gamma   90.00
#
_symmetry.space_group_name_H-M   'P 1'
#
loop_
_entity.id
_entity.type
_entity.pdbx_description
1 polymer ?
#
loop_
_entity_poly.entity_id
_entity_poly.type
_entity_poly.pdbx_seq_one_letter_code
_entity_poly.pdbx_strand_id
1 'polypeptide(L)'
;MGQLKVTDERVTQNTQSITNLNNQVTNLDTRVTNIENGIGDIVTTGSTKYFKTNTDGVDANAQGKDSVAIGSGSIAAADNSVALGTGSVANEENTISVGSSTKQRRITNVAAGVNATDAVNVSQLKSSEAGGVRYDTKADGSIDYSNITLGGGNGSTTRISNVSAGVNNNDAVNYAQLKQSVQETKQYTDQRMVEMDNKLSKTESKLSGGIASAMAMTGLPQAYTPGASMASIGGGTYNGESAVALGVSMVSANGRWVYKLQGSTNSQGEYSAALGAGIQW
;
A
#
# COMPACT_ATOMS: atom_id res chain seq x y z
N MET A 1 62.60 -104.65 -20.07
CA MET A 1 63.00 -103.31 -19.58
C MET A 1 62.29 -102.13 -20.27
N GLY A 2 61.63 -102.30 -21.43
CA GLY A 2 60.96 -101.17 -22.12
C GLY A 2 59.71 -100.61 -21.43
N GLN A 3 58.85 -101.45 -20.85
CA GLN A 3 57.58 -101.00 -20.24
C GLN A 3 57.77 -100.18 -18.95
N LEU A 4 58.74 -100.53 -18.10
CA LEU A 4 59.03 -99.79 -16.86
C LEU A 4 59.54 -98.37 -17.15
N LYS A 5 60.42 -98.22 -18.16
CA LYS A 5 60.92 -96.91 -18.60
C LYS A 5 59.81 -95.99 -19.12
N VAL A 6 58.85 -96.54 -19.88
CA VAL A 6 57.68 -95.78 -20.36
C VAL A 6 56.79 -95.34 -19.20
N THR A 7 56.62 -96.20 -18.19
CA THR A 7 55.88 -95.85 -16.96
C THR A 7 56.57 -94.74 -16.19
N ASP A 8 57.89 -94.82 -15.99
CA ASP A 8 58.65 -93.78 -15.27
C ASP A 8 58.60 -92.42 -15.99
N GLU A 9 58.77 -92.39 -17.31
CA GLU A 9 58.61 -91.16 -18.11
C GLU A 9 57.21 -90.55 -17.95
N ARG A 10 56.16 -91.39 -17.92
CA ARG A 10 54.79 -90.95 -17.68
C ARG A 10 54.59 -90.43 -16.26
N VAL A 11 55.19 -91.08 -15.25
CA VAL A 11 55.16 -90.62 -13.85
C VAL A 11 55.85 -89.27 -13.72
N THR A 12 57.02 -89.06 -14.34
CA THR A 12 57.69 -87.75 -14.35
C THR A 12 56.81 -86.67 -14.98
N GLN A 13 56.16 -86.95 -16.12
CA GLN A 13 55.22 -86.01 -16.76
C GLN A 13 54.02 -85.69 -15.88
N ASN A 14 53.45 -86.71 -15.22
CA ASN A 14 52.32 -86.53 -14.30
C ASN A 14 52.72 -85.72 -13.07
N THR A 15 53.89 -86.00 -12.47
CA THR A 15 54.43 -85.24 -11.35
C THR A 15 54.60 -83.77 -11.72
N GLN A 16 55.17 -83.47 -12.89
CA GLN A 16 55.30 -82.09 -13.37
C GLN A 16 53.94 -81.42 -13.61
N SER A 17 52.97 -82.15 -14.18
CA SER A 17 51.61 -81.64 -14.41
C SER A 17 50.90 -81.33 -13.09
N ILE A 18 51.04 -82.19 -12.08
CA ILE A 18 50.51 -81.99 -10.72
C ILE A 18 51.17 -80.76 -10.07
N THR A 19 52.49 -80.60 -10.19
CA THR A 19 53.18 -79.38 -9.70
C THR A 19 52.66 -78.12 -10.37
N ASN A 20 52.45 -78.15 -11.69
CA ASN A 20 51.88 -77.02 -12.43
C ASN A 20 50.45 -76.71 -11.97
N LEU A 21 49.62 -77.73 -11.79
CA LEU A 21 48.25 -77.60 -11.27
C LEU A 21 48.24 -77.01 -9.87
N ASN A 22 49.11 -77.46 -8.97
CA ASN A 22 49.21 -76.92 -7.61
C ASN A 22 49.53 -75.42 -7.62
N ASN A 23 50.48 -74.98 -8.45
CA ASN A 23 50.79 -73.56 -8.60
C ASN A 23 49.59 -72.75 -9.13
N GLN A 24 48.84 -73.31 -10.09
CA GLN A 24 47.62 -72.69 -10.60
C GLN A 24 46.54 -72.58 -9.52
N VAL A 25 46.37 -73.60 -8.68
CA VAL A 25 45.41 -73.61 -7.57
C VAL A 25 45.76 -72.55 -6.52
N THR A 26 47.03 -72.43 -6.11
CA THR A 26 47.45 -71.37 -5.18
C THR A 26 47.23 -69.96 -5.73
N ASN A 27 47.49 -69.75 -7.02
CA ASN A 27 47.21 -68.47 -7.68
C ASN A 27 45.71 -68.15 -7.74
N LEU A 28 44.87 -69.18 -7.94
CA LEU A 28 43.41 -69.03 -7.92
C LEU A 28 42.92 -68.69 -6.51
N ASP A 29 43.40 -69.38 -5.48
CA ASP A 29 43.08 -69.13 -4.07
C ASP A 29 43.36 -67.67 -3.69
N THR A 30 44.56 -67.18 -4.01
CA THR A 30 44.93 -65.77 -3.77
C THR A 30 44.01 -64.79 -4.49
N ARG A 31 43.63 -65.10 -5.75
CA ARG A 31 42.69 -64.24 -6.51
C ARG A 31 41.29 -64.25 -5.89
N VAL A 32 40.82 -65.39 -5.39
CA VAL A 32 39.52 -65.52 -4.72
C VAL A 32 39.51 -64.74 -3.41
N THR A 33 40.53 -64.87 -2.56
CA THR A 33 40.64 -64.10 -1.32
C THR A 33 40.62 -62.59 -1.57
N ASN A 34 41.31 -62.12 -2.62
CA ASN A 34 41.30 -60.70 -2.98
C ASN A 34 39.92 -60.23 -3.45
N ILE A 35 39.16 -61.08 -4.14
CA ILE A 35 37.78 -60.78 -4.55
C ILE A 35 36.86 -60.75 -3.33
N GLU A 36 36.97 -61.72 -2.42
CA GLU A 36 36.16 -61.80 -1.20
C GLU A 36 36.38 -60.60 -0.29
N ASN A 37 37.63 -60.21 -0.05
CA ASN A 37 37.93 -59.01 0.74
C ASN A 37 37.42 -57.72 0.07
N GLY A 38 37.40 -57.67 -1.26
CA GLY A 38 36.90 -56.50 -1.99
C GLY A 38 35.38 -56.39 -2.07
N ILE A 39 34.69 -57.50 -2.31
CA ILE A 39 33.24 -57.55 -2.59
C ILE A 39 32.42 -57.91 -1.34
N GLY A 40 32.98 -58.71 -0.43
CA GLY A 40 32.29 -59.17 0.78
C GLY A 40 31.74 -58.02 1.63
N ASP A 41 32.53 -56.95 1.78
CA ASP A 41 32.11 -55.74 2.47
C ASP A 41 30.96 -55.01 1.76
N ILE A 42 30.93 -55.02 0.42
CA ILE A 42 29.87 -54.37 -0.36
C ILE A 42 28.56 -55.11 -0.17
N VAL A 43 28.60 -56.44 -0.23
CA VAL A 43 27.40 -57.29 -0.09
C VAL A 43 26.84 -57.22 1.33
N THR A 44 27.70 -57.25 2.34
CA THR A 44 27.25 -57.25 3.75
C THR A 44 26.75 -55.89 4.23
N THR A 45 27.30 -54.79 3.72
CA THR A 45 26.93 -53.41 4.14
C THR A 45 25.98 -52.69 3.17
N GLY A 46 25.71 -53.29 2.01
CA GLY A 46 24.98 -52.63 0.90
C GLY A 46 25.67 -51.36 0.39
N SER A 47 26.97 -51.17 0.69
CA SER A 47 27.65 -49.89 0.55
C SER A 47 28.98 -49.99 -0.22
N THR A 48 29.17 -49.12 -1.20
CA THR A 48 30.41 -49.03 -2.01
C THR A 48 31.36 -47.96 -1.44
N LYS A 49 32.46 -47.65 -2.12
CA LYS A 49 33.37 -46.56 -1.70
C LYS A 49 32.70 -45.18 -1.64
N TYR A 50 31.80 -44.88 -2.58
CA TYR A 50 31.22 -43.54 -2.75
C TYR A 50 29.72 -43.47 -2.44
N PHE A 51 29.06 -44.63 -2.31
CA PHE A 51 27.67 -44.74 -1.85
C PHE A 51 27.67 -45.52 -0.55
N LYS A 52 27.59 -44.81 0.57
CA LYS A 52 27.60 -45.37 1.92
C LYS A 52 26.28 -45.09 2.61
N THR A 53 25.73 -46.11 3.24
CA THR A 53 24.72 -45.97 4.29
C THR A 53 25.29 -46.58 5.57
N ASN A 54 24.93 -46.03 6.73
CA ASN A 54 25.24 -46.63 8.02
C ASN A 54 23.93 -47.00 8.69
N THR A 55 23.56 -48.27 8.62
CA THR A 55 22.26 -48.75 9.09
C THR A 55 22.26 -50.27 9.27
N ASP A 56 21.42 -50.70 10.19
CA ASP A 56 21.00 -52.08 10.48
C ASP A 56 19.54 -52.34 10.05
N GLY A 57 18.93 -51.38 9.36
CA GLY A 57 17.53 -51.43 8.94
C GLY A 57 17.30 -52.32 7.72
N VAL A 58 16.02 -52.52 7.38
CA VAL A 58 15.60 -53.31 6.22
C VAL A 58 16.06 -52.69 4.89
N ASP A 59 16.07 -53.51 3.84
CA ASP A 59 16.45 -53.10 2.49
C ASP A 59 15.60 -51.92 1.96
N ALA A 60 16.21 -51.16 1.04
CA ALA A 60 15.49 -50.18 0.23
C ALA A 60 14.57 -50.90 -0.77
N ASN A 61 13.40 -50.31 -1.06
CA ASN A 61 12.40 -50.91 -1.95
C ASN A 61 11.98 -49.96 -3.08
N ALA A 62 12.53 -50.18 -4.28
CA ALA A 62 12.14 -49.50 -5.50
C ALA A 62 11.00 -50.28 -6.18
N GLN A 63 9.74 -49.96 -5.84
CA GLN A 63 8.56 -50.70 -6.30
C GLN A 63 7.99 -50.16 -7.61
N GLY A 64 7.98 -48.84 -7.77
CA GLY A 64 7.48 -48.18 -8.98
C GLY A 64 8.40 -48.44 -10.18
N LYS A 65 7.84 -48.39 -11.39
CA LYS A 65 8.64 -48.48 -12.61
C LYS A 65 9.63 -47.33 -12.67
N ASP A 66 10.87 -47.62 -13.06
CA ASP A 66 11.95 -46.63 -13.18
C ASP A 66 12.22 -45.84 -11.88
N SER A 67 11.87 -46.41 -10.71
CA SER A 67 12.03 -45.77 -9.41
C SER A 67 13.41 -46.00 -8.79
N VAL A 68 13.78 -45.15 -7.84
CA VAL A 68 15.05 -45.22 -7.09
C VAL A 68 14.78 -45.11 -5.60
N ALA A 69 15.28 -46.07 -4.81
CA ALA A 69 15.19 -46.05 -3.36
C ALA A 69 16.61 -46.07 -2.76
N ILE A 70 16.94 -45.06 -1.94
CA ILE A 70 18.27 -44.89 -1.35
C ILE A 70 18.14 -44.80 0.18
N GLY A 71 18.69 -45.79 0.89
CA GLY A 71 18.70 -45.87 2.35
C GLY A 71 17.74 -46.91 2.90
N SER A 72 18.03 -47.42 4.09
CA SER A 72 17.24 -48.49 4.72
C SER A 72 15.78 -48.11 4.93
N GLY A 73 14.87 -49.04 4.64
CA GLY A 73 13.43 -48.85 4.74
C GLY A 73 12.87 -47.73 3.85
N SER A 74 13.64 -47.22 2.88
CA SER A 74 13.11 -46.29 1.88
C SER A 74 12.20 -47.03 0.90
N ILE A 75 11.09 -46.40 0.49
CA ILE A 75 10.10 -46.99 -0.40
C ILE A 75 9.78 -45.98 -1.51
N ALA A 76 10.19 -46.28 -2.74
CA ALA A 76 9.79 -45.54 -3.93
C ALA A 76 8.64 -46.30 -4.60
N ALA A 77 7.41 -45.97 -4.20
CA ALA A 77 6.19 -46.71 -4.55
C ALA A 77 5.62 -46.32 -5.93
N ALA A 78 5.84 -45.09 -6.36
CA ALA A 78 5.29 -44.56 -7.61
C ALA A 78 6.29 -44.61 -8.78
N ASP A 79 5.79 -44.58 -10.01
CA ASP A 79 6.60 -44.60 -11.23
C ASP A 79 7.47 -43.34 -11.35
N ASN A 80 8.70 -43.51 -11.85
CA ASN A 80 9.70 -42.44 -12.03
C ASN A 80 9.92 -41.58 -10.76
N SER A 81 9.86 -42.20 -9.58
CA SER A 81 10.00 -41.53 -8.28
C SER A 81 11.33 -41.87 -7.59
N VAL A 82 11.77 -40.98 -6.69
CA VAL A 82 12.98 -41.17 -5.88
C VAL A 82 12.67 -41.03 -4.39
N ALA A 83 12.93 -42.08 -3.61
CA ALA A 83 12.90 -42.02 -2.15
C ALA A 83 14.34 -41.88 -1.62
N LEU A 84 14.68 -40.70 -1.11
CA LEU A 84 16.05 -40.37 -0.69
C LEU A 84 16.17 -40.27 0.84
N GLY A 85 16.92 -41.22 1.42
CA GLY A 85 17.23 -41.31 2.84
C GLY A 85 16.45 -42.39 3.59
N THR A 86 16.98 -42.80 4.75
CA THR A 86 16.37 -43.84 5.61
C THR A 86 14.91 -43.56 5.93
N GLY A 87 14.01 -44.51 5.65
CA GLY A 87 12.58 -44.40 5.91
C GLY A 87 11.84 -43.36 5.06
N SER A 88 12.43 -42.84 3.98
CA SER A 88 11.75 -41.94 3.04
C SER A 88 10.74 -42.71 2.18
N VAL A 89 9.60 -42.10 1.87
CA VAL A 89 8.52 -42.71 1.07
C VAL A 89 8.16 -41.76 -0.07
N ALA A 90 8.29 -42.21 -1.32
CA ALA A 90 7.85 -41.49 -2.52
C ALA A 90 6.64 -42.22 -3.12
N ASN A 91 5.45 -41.66 -2.94
CA ASN A 91 4.17 -42.27 -3.30
C ASN A 91 3.41 -41.50 -4.40
N GLU A 92 4.09 -40.54 -5.06
CA GLU A 92 3.57 -39.77 -6.20
C GLU A 92 4.56 -39.85 -7.37
N GLU A 93 4.06 -39.99 -8.60
CA GLU A 93 4.89 -40.13 -9.79
C GLU A 93 5.73 -38.88 -10.05
N ASN A 94 6.93 -39.03 -10.63
CA ASN A 94 7.80 -37.92 -11.02
C ASN A 94 8.23 -37.01 -9.84
N THR A 95 8.37 -37.56 -8.64
CA THR A 95 8.76 -36.81 -7.43
C THR A 95 10.04 -37.32 -6.79
N ILE A 96 10.70 -36.45 -6.01
CA ILE A 96 11.77 -36.82 -5.09
C ILE A 96 11.27 -36.57 -3.67
N SER A 97 11.11 -37.63 -2.89
CA SER A 97 10.79 -37.54 -1.47
C SER A 97 12.05 -37.59 -0.62
N VAL A 98 12.21 -36.59 0.25
CA VAL A 98 13.29 -36.51 1.25
C VAL A 98 12.86 -36.96 2.64
N GLY A 99 11.68 -37.58 2.77
CA GLY A 99 11.10 -37.98 4.05
C GLY A 99 9.82 -38.77 3.90
N SER A 100 8.93 -38.66 4.88
CA SER A 100 7.59 -39.24 4.85
C SER A 100 6.56 -38.25 5.40
N SER A 101 5.28 -38.63 5.38
CA SER A 101 4.20 -37.84 6.02
C SER A 101 4.40 -37.68 7.54
N THR A 102 5.15 -38.57 8.18
CA THR A 102 5.41 -38.56 9.63
C THR A 102 6.79 -38.03 10.00
N LYS A 103 7.73 -37.95 9.06
CA LYS A 103 9.10 -37.48 9.31
C LYS A 103 9.67 -36.75 8.09
N GLN A 104 9.53 -35.44 8.07
CA GLN A 104 10.09 -34.58 7.02
C GLN A 104 11.57 -34.26 7.29
N ARG A 105 12.27 -33.85 6.24
CA ARG A 105 13.63 -33.31 6.33
C ARG A 105 13.69 -31.94 5.69
N ARG A 106 14.50 -31.05 6.26
CA ARG A 106 14.90 -29.81 5.59
C ARG A 106 15.99 -30.13 4.57
N ILE A 107 15.95 -29.46 3.42
CA ILE A 107 17.04 -29.45 2.45
C ILE A 107 17.91 -28.23 2.76
N THR A 108 19.18 -28.46 3.07
CA THR A 108 20.12 -27.41 3.52
C THR A 108 21.16 -27.10 2.46
N ASN A 109 21.82 -25.94 2.59
CA ASN A 109 22.84 -25.46 1.65
C ASN A 109 22.33 -25.28 0.21
N VAL A 110 21.04 -24.93 0.08
CA VAL A 110 20.43 -24.58 -1.20
C VAL A 110 20.82 -23.14 -1.57
N ALA A 111 21.61 -22.99 -2.62
CA ALA A 111 21.95 -21.69 -3.20
C ALA A 111 20.69 -20.98 -3.72
N ALA A 112 20.76 -19.66 -3.94
CA ALA A 112 19.63 -18.92 -4.47
C ALA A 112 19.31 -19.39 -5.90
N GLY A 113 18.04 -19.71 -6.16
CA GLY A 113 17.57 -20.13 -7.49
C GLY A 113 17.64 -18.99 -8.51
N VAL A 114 17.92 -19.33 -9.76
CA VAL A 114 18.06 -18.39 -10.88
C VAL A 114 17.04 -18.68 -11.98
N ASN A 115 16.89 -19.95 -12.36
CA ASN A 115 15.92 -20.35 -13.38
C ASN A 115 14.53 -20.52 -12.77
N ALA A 116 13.50 -20.52 -13.63
CA ALA A 116 12.10 -20.69 -13.22
C ALA A 116 11.82 -22.02 -12.51
N THR A 117 12.66 -23.03 -12.72
CA THR A 117 12.52 -24.38 -12.13
C THR A 117 13.52 -24.64 -10.99
N ASP A 118 14.29 -23.63 -10.57
CA ASP A 118 15.21 -23.78 -9.44
C ASP A 118 14.45 -23.70 -8.10
N ALA A 119 14.94 -24.41 -7.09
CA ALA A 119 14.40 -24.29 -5.74
C ALA A 119 14.67 -22.89 -5.16
N VAL A 120 13.69 -22.35 -4.45
CA VAL A 120 13.80 -21.08 -3.72
C VAL A 120 14.30 -21.35 -2.30
N ASN A 121 15.31 -20.61 -1.86
CA ASN A 121 15.78 -20.70 -0.47
C ASN A 121 15.11 -19.66 0.45
N VAL A 122 15.27 -19.82 1.77
CA VAL A 122 14.60 -18.95 2.76
C VAL A 122 15.04 -17.48 2.66
N SER A 123 16.27 -17.19 2.22
CA SER A 123 16.70 -15.80 2.01
C SER A 123 15.94 -15.13 0.88
N GLN A 124 15.71 -15.80 -0.25
CA GLN A 124 14.92 -15.27 -1.36
C GLN A 124 13.46 -15.01 -0.92
N LEU A 125 12.86 -15.92 -0.16
CA LEU A 125 11.52 -15.73 0.40
C LEU A 125 11.47 -14.50 1.31
N LYS A 126 12.39 -14.37 2.27
CA LYS A 126 12.45 -13.21 3.19
C LYS A 126 12.66 -11.89 2.45
N SER A 127 13.51 -11.88 1.42
CA SER A 127 13.72 -10.70 0.57
C SER A 127 12.45 -10.31 -0.19
N SER A 128 11.70 -11.29 -0.70
CA SER A 128 10.41 -11.04 -1.34
C SER A 128 9.37 -10.52 -0.36
N GLU A 129 9.33 -11.06 0.88
CA GLU A 129 8.39 -10.63 1.91
C GLU A 129 8.71 -9.22 2.44
N ALA A 130 9.99 -8.87 2.57
CA ALA A 130 10.42 -7.56 3.05
C ALA A 130 9.99 -6.39 2.14
N GLY A 131 9.76 -6.64 0.84
CA GLY A 131 9.27 -5.64 -0.11
C GLY A 131 7.75 -5.55 -0.21
N GLY A 132 7.00 -6.45 0.43
CA GLY A 132 5.55 -6.52 0.32
C GLY A 132 4.81 -5.54 1.23
N VAL A 133 3.73 -4.94 0.74
CA VAL A 133 2.71 -4.30 1.59
C VAL A 133 1.77 -5.39 2.07
N ARG A 134 1.58 -5.49 3.39
CA ARG A 134 0.76 -6.53 4.02
C ARG A 134 -0.29 -5.89 4.92
N TYR A 135 -1.42 -6.55 5.03
CA TYR A 135 -2.37 -6.28 6.10
C TYR A 135 -1.75 -6.58 7.46
N ASP A 136 -2.30 -5.93 8.49
CA ASP A 136 -1.87 -6.19 9.85
C ASP A 136 -2.33 -7.59 10.29
N THR A 137 -1.62 -8.18 11.25
CA THR A 137 -1.94 -9.52 11.78
C THR A 137 -2.41 -9.39 13.23
N LYS A 138 -3.51 -10.07 13.56
CA LYS A 138 -4.06 -10.10 14.92
C LYS A 138 -3.22 -10.99 15.84
N ALA A 139 -3.45 -10.88 17.15
CA ALA A 139 -2.76 -11.69 18.14
C ALA A 139 -2.99 -13.21 17.99
N ASP A 140 -4.11 -13.61 17.38
CA ASP A 140 -4.45 -15.02 17.09
C ASP A 140 -3.81 -15.56 15.80
N GLY A 141 -3.03 -14.73 15.08
CA GLY A 141 -2.39 -15.08 13.81
C GLY A 141 -3.28 -14.90 12.58
N SER A 142 -4.55 -14.52 12.73
CA SER A 142 -5.43 -14.20 11.60
C SER A 142 -5.12 -12.82 11.00
N ILE A 143 -5.48 -12.62 9.73
CA ILE A 143 -5.26 -11.36 9.01
C ILE A 143 -6.33 -10.32 9.43
N ASP A 144 -5.90 -9.08 9.70
CA ASP A 144 -6.77 -7.93 9.93
C ASP A 144 -6.90 -7.07 8.66
N TYR A 145 -8.00 -7.26 7.93
CA TYR A 145 -8.28 -6.48 6.72
C TYR A 145 -8.73 -5.04 6.99
N SER A 146 -8.92 -4.64 8.26
CA SER A 146 -9.34 -3.28 8.60
C SER A 146 -8.18 -2.28 8.60
N ASN A 147 -6.93 -2.74 8.72
CA ASN A 147 -5.76 -1.88 8.83
C ASN A 147 -4.61 -2.32 7.90
N ILE A 148 -3.91 -1.32 7.37
CA ILE A 148 -2.62 -1.48 6.69
C ILE A 148 -1.67 -0.46 7.34
N THR A 149 -0.69 -0.95 8.10
CA THR A 149 0.33 -0.10 8.70
C THR A 149 1.49 0.12 7.73
N LEU A 150 1.72 1.38 7.33
CA LEU A 150 2.84 1.79 6.49
C LEU A 150 4.01 2.34 7.32
N GLY A 151 5.16 2.57 6.68
CA GLY A 151 6.31 3.24 7.32
C GLY A 151 7.01 2.43 8.41
N GLY A 152 6.84 1.10 8.44
CA GLY A 152 7.58 0.20 9.32
C GLY A 152 7.19 0.27 10.80
N GLY A 153 6.04 0.86 11.15
CA GLY A 153 5.48 0.84 12.51
C GLY A 153 6.21 1.69 13.56
N ASN A 154 7.37 2.29 13.22
CA ASN A 154 8.21 3.06 14.14
C ASN A 154 7.94 4.58 14.08
N GLY A 155 6.73 4.98 13.70
CA GLY A 155 6.34 6.39 13.53
C GLY A 155 6.86 7.06 12.25
N SER A 156 7.64 6.36 11.43
CA SER A 156 7.93 6.79 10.07
C SER A 156 6.69 6.62 9.18
N THR A 157 6.60 7.41 8.11
CA THR A 157 5.47 7.37 7.17
C THR A 157 5.93 6.97 5.78
N THR A 158 4.98 6.50 4.95
CA THR A 158 5.22 6.20 3.54
C THR A 158 4.37 7.12 2.68
N ARG A 159 5.00 7.83 1.74
CA ARG A 159 4.28 8.58 0.71
C ARG A 159 3.72 7.60 -0.32
N ILE A 160 2.40 7.58 -0.47
CA ILE A 160 1.73 6.81 -1.53
C ILE A 160 1.61 7.72 -2.76
N SER A 161 2.33 7.39 -3.83
CA SER A 161 2.29 8.11 -5.12
C SER A 161 1.56 7.30 -6.18
N ASN A 162 1.24 7.94 -7.31
CA ASN A 162 0.46 7.35 -8.41
C ASN A 162 -0.95 6.92 -7.99
N VAL A 163 -1.53 7.64 -7.03
CA VAL A 163 -2.94 7.48 -6.63
C VAL A 163 -3.81 8.24 -7.64
N SER A 164 -4.62 7.49 -8.39
CA SER A 164 -5.62 8.07 -9.30
C SER A 164 -6.70 8.83 -8.53
N ALA A 165 -7.45 9.69 -9.21
CA ALA A 165 -8.54 10.40 -8.56
C ALA A 165 -9.63 9.41 -8.11
N GLY A 166 -10.04 9.50 -6.85
CA GLY A 166 -11.11 8.67 -6.31
C GLY A 166 -12.47 9.02 -6.92
N VAL A 167 -13.30 8.00 -7.17
CA VAL A 167 -14.62 8.13 -7.79
C VAL A 167 -15.72 7.74 -6.80
N ASN A 168 -15.54 6.64 -6.08
CA ASN A 168 -16.47 6.18 -5.06
C ASN A 168 -16.17 6.84 -3.70
N ASN A 169 -17.15 6.80 -2.80
CA ASN A 169 -17.03 7.35 -1.44
C ASN A 169 -15.89 6.70 -0.62
N ASN A 170 -15.50 5.48 -0.95
CA ASN A 170 -14.50 4.70 -0.22
C ASN A 170 -13.13 4.68 -0.93
N ASP A 171 -12.98 5.44 -2.02
CA ASP A 171 -11.71 5.55 -2.73
C ASP A 171 -10.78 6.51 -2.00
N ALA A 172 -9.47 6.28 -2.10
CA ALA A 172 -8.49 7.24 -1.63
C ALA A 172 -8.53 8.52 -2.48
N VAL A 173 -8.43 9.68 -1.82
CA VAL A 173 -8.37 10.99 -2.47
C VAL A 173 -6.92 11.34 -2.77
N ASN A 174 -6.64 11.79 -3.99
CA ASN A 174 -5.29 12.26 -4.34
C ASN A 174 -5.11 13.77 -4.12
N TYR A 175 -3.86 14.25 -4.18
CA TYR A 175 -3.55 15.66 -3.91
C TYR A 175 -4.17 16.64 -4.93
N ALA A 176 -4.46 16.21 -6.16
CA ALA A 176 -5.10 17.06 -7.15
C ALA A 176 -6.56 17.35 -6.78
N GLN A 177 -7.31 16.33 -6.33
CA GLN A 177 -8.68 16.49 -5.83
C GLN A 177 -8.75 17.43 -4.62
N LEU A 178 -7.80 17.31 -3.68
CA LEU A 178 -7.73 18.22 -2.53
C LEU A 178 -7.49 19.67 -2.97
N LYS A 179 -6.55 19.92 -3.90
CA LYS A 179 -6.31 21.26 -4.44
C LYS A 179 -7.54 21.82 -5.15
N GLN A 180 -8.24 20.99 -5.91
CA GLN A 180 -9.47 21.38 -6.62
C GLN A 180 -10.57 21.80 -5.63
N SER A 181 -10.80 21.01 -4.58
CA SER A 181 -11.79 21.33 -3.54
C SER A 181 -11.46 22.64 -2.80
N VAL A 182 -10.19 22.90 -2.52
CA VAL A 182 -9.75 24.17 -1.92
C VAL A 182 -9.95 25.34 -2.88
N GLN A 183 -9.72 25.15 -4.18
CA GLN A 183 -9.97 26.19 -5.19
C GLN A 183 -11.45 26.52 -5.34
N GLU A 184 -12.32 25.52 -5.35
CA GLU A 184 -13.78 25.70 -5.37
C GLU A 184 -14.26 26.49 -4.13
N THR A 185 -13.69 26.19 -2.96
CA THR A 185 -14.01 26.91 -1.72
C THR A 185 -13.56 28.39 -1.76
N LYS A 186 -12.38 28.66 -2.34
CA LYS A 186 -11.91 30.03 -2.54
C LYS A 186 -12.84 30.80 -3.46
N GLN A 187 -13.22 30.23 -4.61
CA GLN A 187 -14.14 30.86 -5.54
C GLN A 187 -15.49 31.17 -4.88
N TYR A 188 -16.03 30.25 -4.08
CA TYR A 188 -17.26 30.50 -3.32
C TYR A 188 -17.12 31.67 -2.34
N THR A 189 -15.99 31.76 -1.64
CA THR A 189 -15.72 32.83 -0.67
C THR A 189 -15.53 34.17 -1.38
N ASP A 190 -14.81 34.20 -2.50
CA ASP A 190 -14.61 35.40 -3.31
C ASP A 190 -15.94 35.91 -3.86
N GLN A 191 -16.80 35.02 -4.37
CA GLN A 191 -18.16 35.39 -4.81
C GLN A 191 -18.96 36.01 -3.67
N ARG A 192 -18.92 35.41 -2.48
CA ARG A 192 -19.64 35.92 -1.32
C ARG A 192 -19.10 37.24 -0.81
N MET A 193 -17.79 37.46 -0.92
CA MET A 193 -17.14 38.72 -0.54
C MET A 193 -17.50 39.83 -1.51
N VAL A 194 -17.51 39.57 -2.82
CA VAL A 194 -17.97 40.53 -3.83
C VAL A 194 -19.45 40.89 -3.62
N GLU A 195 -20.31 39.92 -3.33
CA GLU A 195 -21.71 40.20 -2.96
C GLU A 195 -21.81 41.09 -1.72
N MET A 196 -20.96 40.85 -0.73
CA MET A 196 -20.91 41.65 0.49
C MET A 196 -20.42 43.07 0.22
N ASP A 197 -19.35 43.23 -0.57
CA ASP A 197 -18.78 44.53 -0.96
C ASP A 197 -19.81 45.35 -1.74
N ASN A 198 -20.54 44.72 -2.67
CA ASN A 198 -21.62 45.36 -3.40
C ASN A 198 -22.76 45.81 -2.47
N LYS A 199 -23.14 44.97 -1.49
CA LYS A 199 -24.17 45.33 -0.51
C LYS A 199 -23.69 46.46 0.40
N LEU A 200 -22.42 46.44 0.80
CA LEU A 200 -21.82 47.48 1.65
C LEU A 200 -21.76 48.81 0.90
N SER A 201 -21.23 48.81 -0.33
CA SER A 201 -21.18 50.00 -1.19
C SER A 201 -22.58 50.59 -1.43
N LYS A 202 -23.59 49.76 -1.72
CA LYS A 202 -24.98 50.22 -1.85
C LYS A 202 -25.52 50.81 -0.54
N THR A 203 -25.13 50.25 0.60
CA THR A 203 -25.50 50.77 1.92
C THR A 203 -24.82 52.12 2.17
N GLU A 204 -23.54 52.27 1.83
CA GLU A 204 -22.80 53.52 1.93
C GLU A 204 -23.38 54.62 1.03
N SER A 205 -23.76 54.32 -0.22
CA SER A 205 -24.43 55.27 -1.11
C SER A 205 -25.79 55.71 -0.56
N LYS A 206 -26.61 54.78 -0.07
CA LYS A 206 -27.90 55.10 0.56
C LYS A 206 -27.72 56.00 1.79
N LEU A 207 -26.78 55.65 2.67
CA LEU A 207 -26.44 56.48 3.84
C LEU A 207 -25.96 57.87 3.43
N SER A 208 -25.09 57.95 2.41
CA SER A 208 -24.57 59.22 1.89
C SER A 208 -25.70 60.09 1.31
N GLY A 209 -26.62 59.51 0.55
CA GLY A 209 -27.82 60.18 0.06
C GLY A 209 -28.75 60.66 1.20
N GLY A 210 -28.87 59.86 2.27
CA GLY A 210 -29.60 60.26 3.48
C GLY A 210 -28.97 61.46 4.19
N ILE A 211 -27.64 61.51 4.30
CA ILE A 211 -26.90 62.65 4.87
C ILE A 211 -27.04 63.89 3.96
N ALA A 212 -26.91 63.72 2.63
CA ALA A 212 -27.14 64.81 1.67
C ALA A 212 -28.56 65.39 1.80
N SER A 213 -29.56 64.54 2.04
CA SER A 213 -30.95 64.93 2.29
C SER A 213 -31.07 65.78 3.55
N ALA A 214 -30.43 65.35 4.64
CA ALA A 214 -30.39 66.12 5.88
C ALA A 214 -29.72 67.49 5.68
N MET A 215 -28.59 67.54 4.95
CA MET A 215 -27.89 68.79 4.61
C MET A 215 -28.76 69.74 3.76
N ALA A 216 -29.46 69.20 2.76
CA ALA A 216 -30.39 69.98 1.94
C ALA A 216 -31.50 70.61 2.79
N MET A 217 -32.00 69.87 3.77
CA MET A 217 -33.06 70.30 4.68
C MET A 217 -32.58 71.33 5.73
N THR A 218 -31.35 71.20 6.24
CA THR A 218 -30.78 72.19 7.17
C THR A 218 -30.47 73.51 6.50
N GLY A 219 -30.09 73.49 5.21
CA GLY A 219 -29.86 74.68 4.41
C GLY A 219 -31.11 75.47 4.02
N LEU A 220 -32.32 74.96 4.30
CA LEU A 220 -33.57 75.64 3.95
C LEU A 220 -33.81 76.90 4.80
N PRO A 221 -33.88 78.10 4.17
CA PRO A 221 -34.26 79.32 4.87
C PRO A 221 -35.63 79.21 5.55
N GLN A 222 -35.78 79.93 6.66
CA GLN A 222 -36.99 79.98 7.46
C GLN A 222 -37.56 81.42 7.47
N ALA A 223 -38.89 81.55 7.46
CA ALA A 223 -39.56 82.84 7.63
C ALA A 223 -39.16 83.49 8.96
N TYR A 224 -38.83 84.78 8.93
CA TYR A 224 -38.42 85.57 10.10
C TYR A 224 -39.37 86.74 10.42
N THR A 225 -40.36 86.99 9.56
CA THR A 225 -41.35 88.07 9.72
C THR A 225 -42.67 87.54 10.31
N PRO A 226 -43.25 88.20 11.34
CA PRO A 226 -44.53 87.79 11.92
C PRO A 226 -45.66 87.75 10.89
N GLY A 227 -46.44 86.66 10.91
CA GLY A 227 -47.55 86.44 9.97
C GLY A 227 -47.14 86.00 8.56
N ALA A 228 -45.84 85.91 8.26
CA ALA A 228 -45.35 85.48 6.95
C ALA A 228 -45.23 83.96 6.85
N SER A 229 -45.48 83.46 5.64
CA SER A 229 -45.17 82.10 5.22
C SER A 229 -44.04 82.13 4.20
N MET A 230 -43.16 81.13 4.24
CA MET A 230 -42.06 81.00 3.29
C MET A 230 -42.04 79.59 2.74
N ALA A 231 -42.02 79.48 1.41
CA ALA A 231 -41.64 78.27 0.71
C ALA A 231 -40.14 78.36 0.37
N SER A 232 -39.39 77.32 0.67
CA SER A 232 -37.95 77.25 0.41
C SER A 232 -37.57 75.96 -0.32
N ILE A 233 -36.50 76.05 -1.10
CA ILE A 233 -35.85 74.93 -1.77
C ILE A 233 -34.37 74.93 -1.40
N GLY A 234 -33.82 73.76 -1.14
CA GLY A 234 -32.46 73.58 -0.66
C GLY A 234 -31.81 72.40 -1.37
N GLY A 235 -30.52 72.51 -1.65
CA GLY A 235 -29.70 71.44 -2.20
C GLY A 235 -28.63 71.02 -1.22
N GLY A 236 -28.32 69.73 -1.17
CA GLY A 236 -27.26 69.16 -0.33
C GLY A 236 -26.46 68.15 -1.13
N THR A 237 -25.17 68.04 -0.84
CA THR A 237 -24.29 67.05 -1.44
C THR A 237 -23.41 66.43 -0.36
N TYR A 238 -23.19 65.12 -0.43
CA TYR A 238 -22.30 64.39 0.48
C TYR A 238 -21.75 63.14 -0.22
N ASN A 239 -20.42 63.01 -0.24
CA ASN A 239 -19.70 61.86 -0.78
C ASN A 239 -20.15 61.41 -2.20
N GLY A 240 -20.39 62.38 -3.10
CA GLY A 240 -20.82 62.14 -4.48
C GLY A 240 -22.34 61.99 -4.67
N GLU A 241 -23.11 61.85 -3.58
CA GLU A 241 -24.57 61.84 -3.60
C GLU A 241 -25.12 63.26 -3.44
N SER A 242 -26.21 63.54 -4.14
CA SER A 242 -26.94 64.82 -4.05
C SER A 242 -28.37 64.62 -3.58
N ALA A 243 -28.94 65.66 -2.97
CA ALA A 243 -30.32 65.68 -2.53
C ALA A 243 -30.95 67.06 -2.66
N VAL A 244 -32.27 67.07 -2.83
CA VAL A 244 -33.10 68.27 -2.92
C VAL A 244 -34.13 68.22 -1.82
N ALA A 245 -34.30 69.34 -1.13
CA ALA A 245 -35.29 69.51 -0.08
C ALA A 245 -36.24 70.66 -0.42
N LEU A 246 -37.49 70.49 -0.04
CA LEU A 246 -38.53 71.52 -0.09
C LEU A 246 -39.03 71.74 1.33
N GLY A 247 -39.17 73.01 1.71
CA GLY A 247 -39.66 73.41 3.02
C GLY A 247 -40.77 74.42 2.92
N VAL A 248 -41.71 74.34 3.85
CA VAL A 248 -42.61 75.44 4.18
C VAL A 248 -42.42 75.82 5.64
N SER A 249 -42.32 77.12 5.91
CA SER A 249 -42.23 77.64 7.26
C SER A 249 -43.18 78.81 7.46
N MET A 250 -43.68 78.97 8.68
CA MET A 250 -44.62 80.03 9.03
C MET A 250 -44.30 80.57 10.40
N VAL A 251 -44.33 81.90 10.54
CA VAL A 251 -44.31 82.57 11.84
C VAL A 251 -45.73 83.02 12.16
N SER A 252 -46.22 82.71 13.35
CA SER A 252 -47.53 83.17 13.83
C SER A 252 -47.63 84.71 13.78
N ALA A 253 -48.84 85.25 13.63
CA ALA A 253 -49.09 86.69 13.55
C ALA A 253 -48.59 87.47 14.80
N ASN A 254 -48.52 86.80 15.95
CA ASN A 254 -47.99 87.37 17.19
C ASN A 254 -46.45 87.27 17.30
N GLY A 255 -45.77 86.73 16.28
CA GLY A 255 -44.31 86.57 16.24
C GLY A 255 -43.74 85.49 17.17
N ARG A 256 -44.57 84.83 17.99
CA ARG A 256 -44.10 83.95 19.08
C ARG A 256 -43.87 82.51 18.67
N TRP A 257 -44.56 82.02 17.64
CA TRP A 257 -44.47 80.62 17.21
C TRP A 257 -43.92 80.52 15.80
N VAL A 258 -43.01 79.58 15.59
CA VAL A 258 -42.43 79.27 14.28
C VAL A 258 -42.64 77.79 13.99
N TYR A 259 -43.25 77.49 12.85
CA TYR A 259 -43.44 76.13 12.35
C TYR A 259 -42.59 75.91 11.11
N LYS A 260 -42.01 74.71 10.98
CA LYS A 260 -41.27 74.28 9.78
C LYS A 260 -41.66 72.85 9.42
N LEU A 261 -42.10 72.65 8.20
CA LEU A 261 -42.29 71.33 7.61
C LEU A 261 -41.36 71.24 6.40
N GLN A 262 -40.58 70.18 6.32
CA GLN A 262 -39.61 69.98 5.25
C GLN A 262 -39.62 68.52 4.79
N GLY A 263 -39.53 68.33 3.49
CA GLY A 263 -39.37 67.02 2.84
C GLY A 263 -38.18 67.07 1.90
N SER A 264 -37.54 65.93 1.68
CA SER A 264 -36.43 65.82 0.76
C SER A 264 -36.41 64.49 0.03
N THR A 265 -35.69 64.49 -1.09
CA THR A 265 -35.36 63.29 -1.86
C THR A 265 -33.91 63.35 -2.30
N ASN A 266 -33.29 62.20 -2.47
CA ASN A 266 -31.90 62.09 -2.91
C ASN A 266 -31.75 61.35 -4.24
N SER A 267 -30.53 61.38 -4.75
CA SER A 267 -30.09 60.68 -5.97
C SER A 267 -30.20 59.15 -5.88
N GLN A 268 -30.29 58.58 -4.67
CA GLN A 268 -30.60 57.16 -4.45
C GLN A 268 -32.10 56.84 -4.46
N GLY A 269 -32.96 57.85 -4.68
CA GLY A 269 -34.42 57.71 -4.73
C GLY A 269 -35.08 57.51 -3.38
N GLU A 270 -34.39 57.80 -2.28
CA GLU A 270 -34.98 57.75 -0.93
C GLU A 270 -35.65 59.09 -0.58
N TYR A 271 -36.68 59.03 0.25
CA TYR A 271 -37.45 60.19 0.69
C TYR A 271 -37.31 60.36 2.21
N SER A 272 -37.22 61.60 2.67
CA SER A 272 -37.18 61.93 4.09
C SER A 272 -38.11 63.11 4.38
N ALA A 273 -38.68 63.16 5.58
CA ALA A 273 -39.51 64.27 6.03
C ALA A 273 -39.20 64.62 7.48
N ALA A 274 -39.26 65.91 7.81
CA ALA A 274 -39.09 66.39 9.18
C ALA A 274 -40.04 67.55 9.44
N LEU A 275 -40.55 67.61 10.68
CA LEU A 275 -41.38 68.71 11.17
C LEU A 275 -40.74 69.29 12.44
N GLY A 276 -40.86 70.60 12.63
CA GLY A 276 -40.36 71.29 13.81
C GLY A 276 -41.25 72.46 14.18
N ALA A 277 -41.38 72.72 15.48
CA ALA A 277 -42.06 73.88 16.04
C ALA A 277 -41.19 74.50 17.12
N GLY A 278 -41.06 75.82 17.12
CA GLY A 278 -40.30 76.59 18.10
C GLY A 278 -41.11 77.77 18.63
N ILE A 279 -40.84 78.16 19.87
CA ILE A 279 -41.41 79.34 20.51
C ILE A 279 -40.30 80.35 20.82
N GLN A 280 -40.51 81.61 20.46
CA GLN A 280 -39.62 82.73 20.76
C GLN A 280 -40.33 83.70 21.71
N TRP A 281 -39.65 84.12 22.78
CA TRP A 281 -40.17 84.99 23.84
C TRP A 281 -39.27 86.21 24.06
#